data_AF-A0A959CDK8-F1
#
_entry.id   AF-A0A959CDK8-F1
#
_cell.length_a   1.000
_cell.length_b   1.000
_cell.length_c   1.000
_cell.angle_alpha   90.00
_cell.angle_beta   90.00
_cell.angle_gamma   90.00
#
_symmetry.space_group_name_H-M   'P 1'
#
loop_
_entity.id
_entity.type
_entity.pdbx_description
1 polymer ?
#
loop_
_entity_poly.entity_id
_entity_poly.type
_entity_poly.pdbx_seq_one_letter_code
_entity_poly.pdbx_strand_id
1 'polypeptide(L)'
;LYAGKFGFQTTLLRAFTAVPAHASFAIIMGYFIGRSKYAFSVASKRQLIGLGLLVPVTVHGVYDLFILQEYYEELMILALALLGASIYIATKLIRKHQENSPFKGNEEMNE
;
A
#
# COMPACT_ATOMS: atom_id res chain seq x y z
N LEU A 1 -1.92 -29.24 2.48
CA LEU A 1 -3.26 -29.15 1.86
C LEU A 1 -3.34 -28.11 0.74
N TYR A 2 -2.84 -26.87 0.88
CA TYR A 2 -2.87 -25.85 -0.20
C TYR A 2 -1.72 -26.01 -1.24
N ALA A 3 -0.46 -26.11 -0.79
CA ALA A 3 0.70 -26.27 -1.68
C ALA A 3 0.66 -27.52 -2.58
N GLY A 4 -0.01 -28.59 -2.14
CA GLY A 4 -0.19 -29.82 -2.91
C GLY A 4 -1.26 -29.74 -4.01
N LYS A 5 -2.13 -28.72 -3.99
CA LYS A 5 -3.21 -28.52 -4.98
C LYS A 5 -2.84 -27.51 -6.07
N PHE A 6 -2.09 -26.47 -5.70
CA PHE A 6 -1.81 -25.32 -6.57
C PHE A 6 -0.36 -25.27 -7.08
N GLY A 7 0.49 -26.19 -6.61
CA GLY A 7 1.92 -26.19 -6.88
C GLY A 7 2.72 -25.40 -5.85
N PHE A 8 3.92 -25.90 -5.55
CA PHE A 8 4.84 -25.26 -4.59
C PHE A 8 5.31 -23.88 -5.07
N GLN A 9 5.55 -23.73 -6.38
CA GLN A 9 6.04 -22.50 -6.98
C GLN A 9 5.04 -21.33 -6.86
N THR A 10 3.76 -21.57 -7.15
CA THR A 10 2.69 -20.56 -7.03
C THR A 10 2.50 -20.12 -5.59
N THR A 11 2.55 -21.08 -4.65
CA THR A 11 2.44 -20.82 -3.21
C THR A 11 3.59 -19.94 -2.71
N LEU A 12 4.83 -20.23 -3.15
CA LEU A 12 5.99 -19.40 -2.81
C LEU A 12 5.89 -17.99 -3.39
N LEU A 13 5.48 -17.86 -4.66
CA LEU A 13 5.28 -16.55 -5.30
C LEU A 13 4.24 -15.71 -4.54
N ARG A 14 3.12 -16.31 -4.16
CA ARG A 14 2.08 -15.63 -3.36
C ARG A 14 2.60 -15.21 -1.99
N ALA A 15 3.33 -16.08 -1.30
CA ALA A 15 3.92 -15.75 -0.01
C ALA A 15 4.90 -14.57 -0.11
N PHE A 16 5.75 -14.57 -1.14
CA PHE A 16 6.73 -13.51 -1.35
C PHE A 16 6.09 -12.17 -1.74
N THR A 17 5.08 -12.17 -2.61
CA THR A 17 4.42 -10.96 -3.12
C THR A 17 3.44 -10.36 -2.11
N ALA A 18 2.83 -11.17 -1.24
CA ALA A 18 1.92 -10.69 -0.20
C ALA A 18 2.61 -9.77 0.82
N VAL A 19 3.83 -10.07 1.26
CA VAL A 19 4.56 -9.26 2.25
C VAL A 19 4.75 -7.80 1.80
N PRO A 20 5.36 -7.50 0.63
CA PRO A 20 5.49 -6.13 0.15
C PRO A 20 4.14 -5.49 -0.19
N ALA A 21 3.13 -6.26 -0.62
CA ALA A 21 1.77 -5.75 -0.82
C ALA A 21 1.22 -5.18 0.49
N HIS A 22 1.18 -5.98 1.56
CA HIS A 22 0.69 -5.57 2.88
C HIS A 22 1.48 -4.38 3.44
N ALA A 23 2.81 -4.38 3.28
CA ALA A 23 3.64 -3.26 3.68
C ALA A 23 3.23 -1.96 2.95
N SER A 24 3.05 -2.01 1.63
CA SER A 24 2.63 -0.85 0.85
C SER A 24 1.24 -0.35 1.24
N PHE A 25 0.29 -1.26 1.49
CA PHE A 25 -1.07 -0.90 1.91
C PHE A 25 -1.08 -0.27 3.30
N ALA A 26 -0.28 -0.81 4.23
CA ALA A 26 -0.12 -0.24 5.57
C ALA A 26 0.50 1.17 5.53
N ILE A 27 1.47 1.41 4.64
CA ILE A 27 2.07 2.75 4.43
C ILE A 27 1.01 3.73 3.90
N ILE A 28 0.23 3.34 2.89
CA ILE A 28 -0.83 4.19 2.31
C ILE A 28 -1.88 4.52 3.38
N MET A 29 -2.34 3.51 4.14
CA MET A 29 -3.25 3.68 5.28
C MET A 29 -2.67 4.66 6.31
N GLY A 30 -1.44 4.39 6.74
CA GLY A 30 -0.73 5.17 7.75
C GLY A 30 -0.55 6.63 7.36
N TYR A 31 -0.30 6.91 6.07
CA TYR A 31 -0.20 8.27 5.56
C TYR A 31 -1.50 9.07 5.77
N PHE A 32 -2.64 8.54 5.33
CA PHE A 32 -3.91 9.26 5.42
C PHE A 32 -4.41 9.36 6.87
N ILE A 33 -4.35 8.27 7.63
CA ILE A 33 -4.75 8.26 9.04
C ILE A 33 -3.81 9.15 9.87
N GLY A 34 -2.50 9.13 9.61
CA GLY A 34 -1.52 10.00 10.25
C GLY A 34 -1.83 11.48 10.01
N ARG A 35 -2.14 11.87 8.77
CA ARG A 35 -2.57 13.23 8.44
C ARG A 35 -3.88 13.64 9.12
N SER A 36 -4.80 12.70 9.36
CA SER A 36 -6.06 13.01 10.03
C SER A 36 -5.89 13.55 11.45
N LYS A 37 -4.76 13.24 12.11
CA LYS A 37 -4.44 13.75 13.46
C LYS A 37 -4.23 15.27 13.48
N TYR A 38 -3.84 15.86 12.36
CA TYR A 38 -3.55 17.28 12.20
C TYR A 38 -4.65 18.03 11.43
N ALA A 39 -5.82 17.42 11.23
CA ALA A 39 -6.91 18.04 10.50
C ALA A 39 -7.61 19.13 11.33
N PHE A 40 -7.80 20.32 10.74
CA PHE A 40 -8.43 21.46 11.40
C PHE A 40 -9.97 21.37 11.54
N SER A 41 -10.61 20.42 10.85
CA SER A 41 -12.06 20.22 10.92
C SER A 41 -12.45 18.74 11.07
N VAL A 42 -13.57 18.48 11.74
CA VAL A 42 -14.13 17.14 11.91
C VAL A 42 -14.43 16.48 10.56
N ALA A 43 -14.93 17.26 9.60
CA ALA A 43 -15.20 16.78 8.24
C ALA A 43 -13.91 16.29 7.56
N SER A 44 -12.84 17.11 7.58
CA SER A 44 -11.55 16.74 6.97
C SER A 44 -10.92 15.52 7.66
N LYS A 45 -11.01 15.45 8.99
CA LYS A 45 -10.56 14.27 9.76
C LYS A 45 -11.27 12.99 9.32
N ARG A 46 -12.60 13.03 9.23
CA ARG A 46 -13.42 11.88 8.79
C ARG A 46 -13.11 11.48 7.35
N GLN A 47 -12.93 12.44 6.45
CA GLN A 47 -12.54 12.17 5.06
C GLN A 47 -11.18 11.48 5.00
N LEU A 48 -10.17 11.95 5.74
CA LEU A 48 -8.84 11.35 5.76
C LEU A 48 -8.85 9.94 6.35
N ILE A 49 -9.60 9.68 7.42
CA ILE A 49 -9.78 8.34 7.97
C ILE A 49 -10.49 7.45 6.94
N GLY A 50 -11.56 7.94 6.31
CA GLY A 50 -12.30 7.23 5.28
C GLY A 50 -11.42 6.83 4.11
N LEU A 51 -10.61 7.75 3.58
CA LEU A 51 -9.63 7.47 2.53
C LEU A 51 -8.55 6.47 3.00
N GLY A 52 -8.08 6.63 4.24
CA GLY A 52 -7.09 5.74 4.85
C GLY A 52 -7.57 4.30 5.04
N LEU A 53 -8.87 4.06 5.06
CA LEU A 53 -9.44 2.71 5.10
C LEU A 53 -9.89 2.23 3.72
N LEU A 54 -10.65 3.04 3.00
CA LEU A 54 -11.28 2.66 1.73
C LEU A 54 -10.25 2.33 0.66
N VAL A 55 -9.21 3.15 0.52
CA VAL A 55 -8.17 2.96 -0.50
C VAL A 55 -7.42 1.63 -0.30
N PRO A 56 -6.76 1.37 0.85
CA PRO A 56 -6.02 0.13 1.04
C PRO A 56 -6.91 -1.11 1.06
N VAL A 57 -8.14 -1.06 1.59
CA VAL A 57 -9.07 -2.20 1.54
C VAL A 57 -9.45 -2.54 0.10
N THR A 58 -9.73 -1.52 -0.73
CA THR A 58 -10.07 -1.74 -2.14
C THR A 58 -8.88 -2.33 -2.89
N VAL A 59 -7.69 -1.76 -2.73
CA VAL A 59 -6.48 -2.24 -3.43
C VAL A 59 -6.11 -3.66 -2.97
N HIS A 60 -6.24 -3.96 -1.67
CA HIS A 60 -6.04 -5.30 -1.13
C HIS A 60 -7.02 -6.30 -1.74
N GLY A 61 -8.32 -5.98 -1.77
CA GLY A 61 -9.33 -6.86 -2.36
C GLY A 61 -9.10 -7.12 -3.84
N VAL A 62 -8.70 -6.10 -4.61
CA VAL A 62 -8.37 -6.25 -6.03
C VAL A 62 -7.10 -7.10 -6.23
N TYR A 63 -6.08 -6.90 -5.40
CA TYR A 63 -4.86 -7.70 -5.43
C TYR A 63 -5.17 -9.19 -5.18
N ASP A 64 -5.97 -9.48 -4.14
CA ASP A 64 -6.39 -10.84 -3.82
C ASP A 64 -7.23 -11.45 -4.95
N LEU A 65 -8.15 -10.67 -5.52
CA LEU A 65 -8.96 -11.11 -6.66
C LEU A 65 -8.09 -11.51 -7.84
N PHE A 66 -7.03 -10.77 -8.15
CA PHE A 66 -6.14 -11.11 -9.26
C PHE A 66 -5.22 -12.28 -8.96
N ILE A 67 -4.65 -12.34 -7.75
CA ILE A 67 -3.60 -13.32 -7.44
C ILE A 67 -4.16 -14.71 -7.10
N LEU A 68 -5.40 -14.81 -6.62
CA LEU A 68 -6.00 -16.07 -6.17
C LEU A 68 -6.67 -16.87 -7.29
N GLN A 69 -6.89 -16.29 -8.47
CA GLN A 69 -7.54 -16.98 -9.59
C GLN A 69 -6.69 -18.15 -10.11
N GLU A 70 -7.37 -19.25 -10.43
CA GLU A 70 -6.76 -20.48 -10.98
C GLU A 70 -6.93 -20.58 -12.50
N TYR A 71 -7.97 -19.94 -13.06
CA TYR A 71 -8.35 -20.12 -14.47
C TYR A 71 -7.72 -19.11 -15.43
N TYR A 72 -7.24 -17.98 -14.91
CA TYR A 72 -6.74 -16.86 -15.71
C TYR A 72 -5.35 -16.45 -15.22
N GLU A 73 -4.32 -17.11 -15.75
CA GLU A 73 -2.92 -16.88 -15.33
C GLU A 73 -2.44 -15.45 -15.67
N GLU A 74 -3.03 -14.81 -16.68
CA GLU A 74 -2.69 -13.44 -17.08
C GLU A 74 -3.04 -12.40 -15.99
N LEU A 75 -3.99 -12.72 -15.10
CA LEU A 75 -4.32 -11.87 -13.96
C LEU A 75 -3.14 -11.73 -12.99
N MET A 76 -2.20 -12.68 -12.98
CA MET A 76 -0.98 -12.56 -12.17
C MET A 76 -0.14 -11.36 -12.60
N ILE A 77 -0.10 -11.03 -13.89
CA ILE A 77 0.60 -9.83 -14.39
C ILE A 77 -0.07 -8.57 -13.84
N LEU A 78 -1.40 -8.54 -13.79
CA LEU A 78 -2.15 -7.42 -13.21
C LEU A 78 -1.92 -7.32 -11.70
N ALA A 79 -1.85 -8.44 -10.97
CA ALA A 79 -1.51 -8.45 -9.55
C ALA A 79 -0.10 -7.88 -9.29
N LEU A 80 0.89 -8.27 -10.10
CA LEU A 80 2.26 -7.76 -10.00
C LEU A 80 2.36 -6.27 -10.40
N ALA A 81 1.62 -5.85 -11.42
CA ALA A 81 1.53 -4.44 -11.81
C ALA A 81 0.90 -3.60 -10.69
N LEU A 82 -0.17 -4.10 -10.07
CA LEU A 82 -0.84 -3.45 -8.94
C LEU A 82 0.07 -3.36 -7.72
N LEU A 83 0.84 -4.41 -7.43
CA LEU A 83 1.87 -4.40 -6.39
C LEU A 83 2.93 -3.33 -6.67
N GLY A 84 3.49 -3.31 -7.89
CA GLY A 84 4.48 -2.32 -8.30
C GLY A 84 3.96 -0.88 -8.18
N ALA A 85 2.73 -0.63 -8.63
CA ALA A 85 2.07 0.65 -8.49
C ALA A 85 1.85 1.04 -7.01
N SER A 86 1.46 0.07 -6.17
CA SER A 86 1.23 0.30 -4.74
C SER A 86 2.53 0.66 -4.00
N ILE A 87 3.64 -0.03 -4.31
CA ILE A 87 4.96 0.30 -3.78
C ILE A 87 5.42 1.68 -4.25
N TYR A 88 5.24 2.00 -5.54
CA TYR A 88 5.57 3.32 -6.08
C TYR A 88 4.78 4.43 -5.39
N ILE A 89 3.46 4.25 -5.20
CA ILE A 89 2.63 5.21 -4.47
C ILE A 89 3.06 5.32 -3.01
N ALA A 90 3.30 4.20 -2.34
CA ALA A 90 3.73 4.16 -0.94
C ALA A 90 5.05 4.92 -0.74
N THR A 91 6.06 4.70 -1.60
CA THR A 91 7.34 5.41 -1.55
C THR A 91 7.18 6.91 -1.81
N LYS A 92 6.32 7.31 -2.75
CA LYS A 92 5.98 8.73 -2.99
C LYS A 92 5.30 9.36 -1.78
N LEU A 93 4.40 8.63 -1.11
CA LEU A 93 3.73 9.12 0.10
C LEU A 93 4.68 9.25 1.28
N ILE A 94 5.63 8.32 1.45
CA ILE A 94 6.70 8.43 2.44
C ILE A 94 7.50 9.71 2.20
N ARG A 95 8.00 9.91 0.98
CA ARG A 95 8.79 11.10 0.62
C ARG A 95 8.01 12.39 0.88
N LYS A 96 6.76 12.45 0.43
CA LYS A 96 5.88 13.60 0.69
C LYS A 96 5.65 13.84 2.18
N HIS A 97 5.53 12.79 2.98
CA HIS A 97 5.36 12.95 4.44
C HIS A 97 6.65 13.43 5.12
N GLN A 98 7.81 12.93 4.67
CA GLN A 98 9.12 13.37 5.15
C GLN A 98 9.41 14.84 4.78
N GLU A 99 9.03 15.28 3.58
CA GLU A 99 9.16 16.68 3.13
C GLU A 99 8.38 17.67 3.98
N ASN A 100 7.23 17.25 4.50
CA ASN A 100 6.38 18.07 5.38
C ASN A 100 6.72 17.87 6.88
N SER A 101 7.80 17.15 7.19
CA SER A 101 8.22 16.90 8.57
C SER A 101 8.77 18.19 9.20
N PRO A 102 8.32 18.58 10.40
CA PRO A 102 8.88 19.71 11.13
C PRO A 102 10.35 19.50 11.56
N PHE A 103 10.85 18.26 11.45
CA PHE A 103 12.24 17.88 11.74
C PHE A 103 13.14 17.90 10.49
N LYS A 104 12.61 18.23 9.32
CA LYS A 104 13.42 18.50 8.13
C LYS A 104 13.98 19.93 8.26
N GLY A 105 15.06 20.06 9.04
CA GLY A 105 15.66 21.35 9.38
C GLY A 105 16.67 21.83 8.33
N ASN A 106 16.63 23.13 8.03
CA ASN A 106 17.69 24.12 8.26
C ASN A 106 19.18 23.70 8.07
N GLU A 107 19.51 22.75 7.21
CA GLU A 107 20.90 22.44 6.85
C GLU A 107 21.50 23.48 5.87
N GLU A 108 20.66 24.27 5.18
CA GLU A 108 21.11 25.27 4.19
C GLU A 108 21.47 26.67 4.77
N MET A 109 21.44 26.88 6.09
CA MET A 109 21.79 28.19 6.69
C MET A 109 23.20 28.27 7.31
N ASN A 110 24.07 27.29 7.05
CA ASN A 110 25.45 27.25 7.56
C ASN A 110 26.50 26.99 6.45
N GLU A 111 26.23 27.36 5.21
CA GLU A 111 27.26 27.52 4.16
C GLU A 111 27.46 29.00 3.81
#